data_AF-A0A5R9E647-F1
#
_entry.id   AF-A0A5R9E647-F1
#
_cell.length_a   1.000
_cell.length_b   1.000
_cell.length_c   1.000
_cell.angle_alpha   90.00
_cell.angle_beta   90.00
_cell.angle_gamma   90.00
#
_symmetry.space_group_name_H-M   'P 1'
#
loop_
_entity.id
_entity.type
_entity.pdbx_description
1 polymer ?
#
loop_
_entity_poly.entity_id
_entity_poly.type
_entity_poly.pdbx_seq_one_letter_code
_entity_poly.pdbx_strand_id
1 'polypeptide(L)'
;MSDYVIRAGDRAAFLAGLRELVDFLTANPAVVVPRHASVVVLVDASDPAARRDGVEFVAVPLGAPTEDIGRGYFDARRDFGPISYSVVGIPPEERQ
;
A
#
# COMPACT_ATOMS: atom_id res chain seq x y z
N MET A 1 -19.53 -10.59 6.86
CA MET A 1 -18.71 -9.37 6.87
C MET A 1 -17.28 -9.84 6.81
N SER A 2 -16.42 -9.23 6.00
CA SER A 2 -15.01 -9.61 5.99
C SER A 2 -14.39 -9.29 7.35
N ASP A 3 -13.56 -10.18 7.89
CA ASP A 3 -12.93 -10.02 9.22
C ASP A 3 -11.71 -9.06 9.20
N TYR A 4 -11.61 -8.24 8.15
CA TYR A 4 -10.56 -7.26 7.93
C TYR A 4 -11.16 -5.95 7.39
N VAL A 5 -10.45 -4.84 7.64
CA VAL A 5 -10.77 -3.51 7.10
C VAL A 5 -9.62 -3.04 6.22
N ILE A 6 -9.91 -2.77 4.95
CA ILE A 6 -8.96 -2.10 4.05
C ILE A 6 -9.18 -0.59 4.19
N ARG A 7 -8.13 0.14 4.55
CA ARG A 7 -8.15 1.61 4.60
C ARG A 7 -8.09 2.22 3.21
N ALA A 8 -9.17 2.07 2.45
CA ALA A 8 -9.31 2.63 1.12
C ALA A 8 -9.78 4.10 1.17
N GLY A 9 -9.28 4.90 0.23
CA GLY A 9 -9.71 6.29 0.01
C GLY A 9 -10.47 6.47 -1.31
N ASP A 10 -10.73 7.73 -1.67
CA ASP A 10 -11.33 8.08 -2.96
C ASP A 10 -10.32 7.84 -4.10
N ARG A 11 -10.65 6.89 -4.98
CA ARG A 11 -9.81 6.50 -6.12
C ARG A 11 -9.64 7.64 -7.12
N ALA A 12 -10.69 8.40 -7.41
CA ALA A 12 -10.64 9.45 -8.42
C ALA A 12 -9.75 10.60 -7.94
N ALA A 13 -9.91 11.01 -6.68
CA ALA A 13 -9.08 12.04 -6.05
C ALA A 13 -7.60 11.63 -5.98
N PHE A 14 -7.32 10.37 -5.59
CA PHE A 14 -5.95 9.84 -5.54
C PHE A 14 -5.27 9.89 -6.92
N LEU A 15 -5.96 9.45 -7.97
CA LEU A 15 -5.43 9.48 -9.34
C LEU A 15 -5.28 10.92 -9.88
N ALA A 16 -6.11 11.86 -9.44
CA ALA A 16 -5.97 13.27 -9.81
C ALA A 16 -4.68 13.87 -9.21
N GLY A 17 -4.45 13.66 -7.91
CA GLY A 17 -3.25 14.16 -7.22
C GLY A 17 -1.94 13.58 -7.78
N LEU A 18 -1.93 12.31 -8.21
CA LEU A 18 -0.74 11.73 -8.87
C LEU A 18 -0.42 12.42 -10.20
N ARG A 19 -1.43 12.79 -10.99
CA ARG A 19 -1.22 13.53 -12.25
C ARG A 19 -0.70 14.93 -11.98
N GLU A 20 -1.30 15.62 -11.02
CA GLU A 20 -0.87 16.94 -10.58
C GLU A 20 0.59 16.93 -10.10
N LEU A 21 1.01 15.91 -9.33
CA LEU A 21 2.40 15.77 -8.88
C LEU A 21 3.37 15.59 -10.06
N VAL A 22 2.99 14.79 -11.07
CA VAL A 22 3.80 14.59 -12.29
C VAL A 22 3.97 15.92 -13.04
N ASP A 23 2.89 16.68 -13.22
CA ASP A 23 2.91 17.97 -13.89
C ASP A 23 3.78 18.97 -13.12
N PHE A 24 3.64 19.02 -11.79
CA PHE A 24 4.45 19.89 -10.92
C PHE A 24 5.94 19.57 -10.99
N LEU A 25 6.34 18.31 -10.85
CA LEU A 25 7.76 17.91 -10.91
C LEU A 25 8.37 18.15 -12.29
N THR A 26 7.58 17.99 -13.36
CA THR A 26 8.01 18.29 -14.74
C THR A 26 8.26 19.78 -14.94
N ALA A 27 7.39 20.64 -14.38
CA ALA A 27 7.53 22.09 -14.49
C ALA A 27 8.62 22.68 -13.58
N ASN A 28 9.08 21.94 -12.55
CA ASN A 28 9.98 22.44 -11.52
C ASN A 28 11.25 21.57 -11.38
N PRO A 29 12.20 21.61 -12.33
CA PRO A 29 13.37 20.73 -12.34
C PRO A 29 14.35 20.91 -11.18
N ALA A 30 14.23 22.02 -10.42
CA ALA A 30 15.03 22.24 -9.21
C ALA A 30 14.52 21.43 -8.00
N VAL A 31 13.30 20.90 -8.05
CA VAL A 31 12.74 20.06 -7.00
C VAL A 31 13.33 18.66 -7.12
N VAL A 32 14.10 18.26 -6.10
CA VAL A 32 14.70 16.93 -6.05
C VAL A 32 13.64 15.86 -5.83
N VAL A 33 13.81 14.71 -6.49
CA VAL A 33 12.97 13.53 -6.29
C VAL A 33 13.69 12.51 -5.39
N PRO A 34 12.97 11.74 -4.58
CA PRO A 34 13.57 10.70 -3.76
C PRO A 34 14.12 9.58 -4.64
N ARG A 35 15.14 8.86 -4.13
CA ARG A 35 15.69 7.67 -4.80
C ARG A 35 14.65 6.55 -4.91
N HIS A 36 13.78 6.44 -3.91
CA HIS A 36 12.67 5.48 -3.85
C HIS A 36 11.48 6.11 -3.14
N ALA A 37 10.27 5.85 -3.62
CA ALA A 37 9.01 6.28 -2.99
C ALA A 37 8.05 5.10 -2.85
N SER A 38 7.19 5.14 -1.83
CA SER A 38 6.20 4.07 -1.58
C SER A 38 4.83 4.66 -1.29
N VAL A 39 3.82 4.07 -1.93
CA VAL A 39 2.39 4.28 -1.69
C VAL A 39 1.86 3.01 -1.04
N VAL A 40 1.30 3.12 0.16
CA VAL A 40 0.92 1.95 0.98
C VAL A 40 -0.57 1.97 1.28
N VAL A 41 -1.25 0.85 1.01
CA VAL A 41 -2.60 0.55 1.50
C VAL A 41 -2.50 -0.27 2.79
N LEU A 42 -3.27 0.08 3.81
CA LEU A 42 -3.26 -0.61 5.09
C LEU A 42 -4.46 -1.55 5.24
N VAL A 43 -4.20 -2.75 5.73
CA VAL A 43 -5.21 -3.74 6.11
C VAL A 43 -5.15 -3.93 7.62
N ASP A 44 -6.24 -3.62 8.30
CA ASP A 44 -6.41 -3.85 9.72
C ASP A 44 -7.21 -5.13 9.96
N ALA A 45 -6.65 -6.05 10.74
CA ALA A 45 -7.36 -7.22 11.24
C ALA A 45 -6.67 -7.79 12.47
N SER A 46 -7.43 -8.18 13.50
CA SER A 46 -6.86 -8.79 14.70
C SER A 46 -6.36 -10.21 14.44
N ASP A 47 -7.11 -10.99 13.66
CA ASP A 47 -6.74 -12.35 13.29
C ASP A 47 -5.72 -12.38 12.14
N PRO A 48 -4.62 -13.15 12.23
CA PRO A 48 -3.62 -13.25 11.17
C PRO A 48 -4.16 -13.79 9.84
N ALA A 49 -5.10 -14.76 9.86
CA ALA A 49 -5.64 -15.30 8.61
C ALA A 49 -6.52 -14.25 7.91
N ALA A 50 -7.40 -13.58 8.65
CA ALA A 50 -8.20 -12.47 8.11
C ALA A 50 -7.32 -11.32 7.55
N ARG A 51 -6.20 -11.04 8.20
CA ARG A 51 -5.23 -10.04 7.72
C ARG A 51 -4.59 -10.45 6.41
N ARG A 52 -4.16 -11.71 6.33
CA ARG A 52 -3.60 -12.29 5.10
C ARG A 52 -4.62 -12.24 3.97
N ASP A 53 -5.86 -12.64 4.22
CA ASP A 53 -6.95 -12.58 3.23
C ASP A 53 -7.16 -11.15 2.70
N GLY A 54 -7.14 -10.16 3.59
CA GLY A 54 -7.27 -8.75 3.20
C GLY A 54 -6.08 -8.24 2.35
N VAL A 55 -4.86 -8.69 2.65
CA VAL A 55 -3.67 -8.39 1.84
C VAL A 55 -3.76 -9.08 0.48
N GLU A 56 -4.11 -10.36 0.45
CA GLU A 56 -4.27 -11.14 -0.79
C GLU A 56 -5.33 -10.54 -1.71
N PHE A 57 -6.45 -10.06 -1.15
CA PHE A 57 -7.50 -9.37 -1.91
C PHE A 57 -6.97 -8.16 -2.71
N VAL A 58 -6.07 -7.37 -2.12
CA VAL A 58 -5.45 -6.21 -2.79
C VAL A 58 -4.28 -6.64 -3.69
N ALA A 59 -3.55 -7.70 -3.31
CA ALA A 59 -2.40 -8.22 -4.03
C ALA A 59 -2.76 -8.84 -5.40
N VAL A 60 -3.91 -9.51 -5.49
CA VAL A 60 -4.39 -10.16 -6.74
C VAL A 60 -4.46 -9.18 -7.92
N PRO A 61 -5.18 -8.04 -7.85
CA PRO A 61 -5.19 -7.08 -8.96
C PRO A 61 -3.85 -6.35 -9.16
N LEU A 62 -2.98 -6.29 -8.14
CA LEU A 62 -1.61 -5.81 -8.30
C LEU A 62 -0.75 -6.78 -9.10
N GLY A 63 -1.08 -8.07 -9.10
CA GLY A 63 -0.24 -9.12 -9.69
C GLY A 63 1.05 -9.34 -8.90
N ALA A 64 0.99 -9.14 -7.58
CA ALA A 64 2.11 -9.31 -6.65
C ALA A 64 1.83 -10.47 -5.69
N PRO A 65 2.84 -11.27 -5.31
CA PRO A 65 2.67 -12.28 -4.28
C PRO A 65 2.45 -11.62 -2.92
N THR A 66 1.68 -12.29 -2.05
CA THR A 66 1.59 -11.93 -0.63
C THR A 66 2.68 -12.67 0.14
N GLU A 67 3.50 -11.93 0.86
CA GLU A 67 4.61 -12.40 1.68
C GLU A 67 4.26 -12.28 3.17
N ASP A 68 4.71 -13.25 3.97
CA ASP A 68 4.70 -13.17 5.42
C ASP A 68 6.07 -12.62 5.86
N ILE A 69 6.07 -11.39 6.38
CA ILE A 69 7.30 -10.71 6.81
C ILE A 69 7.54 -10.83 8.32
N GLY A 70 6.80 -11.73 8.99
CA GLY A 70 6.94 -12.07 10.39
C GLY A 70 6.17 -11.13 11.34
N ARG A 71 6.06 -11.54 12.61
CA ARG A 71 5.31 -10.81 13.67
C ARG A 71 3.84 -10.54 13.31
N GLY A 72 3.27 -11.36 12.42
CA GLY A 72 1.91 -11.21 11.91
C GLY A 72 1.75 -10.16 10.82
N TYR A 73 2.83 -9.54 10.33
CA TYR A 73 2.73 -8.64 9.18
C TYR A 73 2.70 -9.46 7.89
N PHE A 74 1.84 -9.03 6.97
CA PHE A 74 1.82 -9.53 5.60
C PHE A 74 1.98 -8.34 4.65
N ASP A 75 2.71 -8.50 3.57
CA ASP A 75 2.78 -7.46 2.54
C ASP A 75 2.69 -8.04 1.13
N ALA A 76 2.32 -7.16 0.20
CA ALA A 76 2.48 -7.42 -1.23
C ALA A 76 2.85 -6.10 -1.89
N ARG A 77 3.77 -6.14 -2.85
CA ARG A 77 4.29 -4.94 -3.49
C ARG A 77 4.50 -5.14 -4.97
N ARG A 78 4.21 -4.08 -5.73
CA ARG A 78 4.59 -3.96 -7.13
C ARG A 78 5.32 -2.64 -7.36
N ASP A 79 6.41 -2.73 -8.13
CA ASP A 79 7.23 -1.58 -8.49
C ASP A 79 6.88 -1.01 -9.87
N PHE A 80 6.93 0.31 -9.96
CA PHE A 80 6.76 1.14 -11.15
C PHE A 80 7.98 2.07 -11.23
N GLY A 81 9.10 1.53 -11.74
CA GLY A 81 10.38 2.21 -11.65
C GLY A 81 10.80 2.41 -10.18
N PRO A 82 11.15 3.63 -9.73
CA PRO A 82 11.54 3.89 -8.33
C PRO A 82 10.35 4.02 -7.36
N ILE A 83 9.11 3.89 -7.84
CA ILE A 83 7.89 4.03 -7.04
C ILE A 83 7.29 2.65 -6.78
N SER A 84 6.94 2.39 -5.55
CA SER A 84 6.31 1.14 -5.12
C SER A 84 4.87 1.37 -4.72
N TYR A 85 3.98 0.52 -5.20
CA TYR A 85 2.62 0.41 -4.67
C TYR A 85 2.53 -0.87 -3.86
N SER A 86 2.24 -0.74 -2.57
CA SER A 86 2.19 -1.88 -1.65
C SER A 86 0.90 -1.90 -0.83
N VAL A 87 0.58 -3.08 -0.34
CA VAL A 87 -0.42 -3.31 0.70
C VAL A 87 0.26 -3.97 1.87
N VAL A 88 -0.07 -3.54 3.09
CA VAL A 88 0.49 -4.09 4.33
C VAL A 88 -0.64 -4.40 5.31
N GLY A 89 -0.68 -5.64 5.77
CA GLY A 89 -1.48 -6.07 6.90
C GLY A 89 -0.75 -5.77 8.20
N ILE A 90 -1.36 -4.97 9.06
CA ILE A 90 -0.76 -4.54 10.34
C ILE A 90 -1.43 -5.29 11.51
N PRO A 91 -0.66 -5.91 12.43
CA PRO A 91 -1.19 -6.40 13.69
C PRO A 91 -1.77 -5.29 14.56
N PRO A 92 -2.82 -5.56 15.35
CA PRO A 92 -3.16 -4.65 16.44
C PRO A 92 -1.91 -4.43 17.30
N GLU A 93 -1.69 -3.20 17.74
CA GLU A 93 -0.58 -2.90 18.66
C GLU A 93 -0.67 -3.86 19.84
N GLU A 94 0.42 -4.58 20.12
CA GLU A 94 0.57 -5.25 21.40
C GLU A 94 0.49 -4.15 22.46
N ARG A 95 -0.64 -4.07 23.17
CA ARG A 95 -0.71 -3.27 24.40
C ARG A 95 0.33 -3.86 25.35
N GLN A 96 1.49 -3.21 25.43
CA GLN A 96 2.46 -3.43 26.50
C GLN A 96 1.86 -3.01 27.84
#